data_AF-A0A662MSW2-F1
#
_entry.id   AF-A0A662MSW2-F1
#
_cell.length_a   1.000
_cell.length_b   1.000
_cell.length_c   1.000
_cell.angle_alpha   90.00
_cell.angle_beta   90.00
_cell.angle_gamma   90.00
#
_symmetry.space_group_name_H-M   'P 1'
#
loop_
_entity.id
_entity.type
_entity.pdbx_description
1 polymer ?
#
loop_
_entity_poly.entity_id
_entity_poly.type
_entity_poly.pdbx_seq_one_letter_code
_entity_poly.pdbx_strand_id
1 'polypeptide(L)'
;MLVTLIELALPLAIFLTAGCIDVNLAREKLLPEEKVTVYYTTEKLAEMEYNFTGVEQIAKVAHFKVFDGTPWIELRYAVKLDELPAGSPLSSVERHFTIRLISDVTGEKVVEYTDYVDKTFTKDPPLVIMNPREGIWSVEVEMNGVYYSGPGGEVQDSFFVYVSGRVPHRIVERG
;
A
#
# COMPACT_ATOMS: atom_id res chain seq x y z
N MET A 1 -58.55 -28.06 55.62
CA MET A 1 -57.70 -28.78 54.64
C MET A 1 -56.99 -27.76 53.77
N LEU A 2 -55.97 -27.07 54.30
CA LEU A 2 -55.28 -25.96 53.63
C LEU A 2 -53.76 -26.21 53.48
N VAL A 3 -53.30 -27.43 53.77
CA VAL A 3 -51.87 -27.77 53.89
C VAL A 3 -51.35 -28.50 52.64
N THR A 4 -52.22 -28.97 51.75
CA THR A 4 -51.81 -29.84 50.63
C THR A 4 -51.51 -29.11 49.31
N LEU A 5 -51.73 -27.79 49.22
CA LEU A 5 -51.51 -27.01 47.98
C LEU A 5 -50.14 -26.31 47.90
N ILE A 6 -49.39 -26.25 49.01
CA ILE A 6 -48.10 -25.54 49.07
C ILE A 6 -46.91 -26.49 48.76
N GLU A 7 -47.04 -27.79 48.99
CA GLU A 7 -45.92 -28.74 48.77
C GLU A 7 -45.71 -29.13 47.30
N LEU A 8 -46.69 -28.95 46.42
CA LEU A 8 -46.54 -29.22 44.97
C LEU A 8 -46.05 -28.02 44.15
N ALA A 9 -46.09 -26.80 44.70
CA ALA A 9 -45.67 -25.60 43.98
C ALA A 9 -44.14 -25.36 44.07
N LEU A 10 -43.48 -25.89 45.11
CA LEU A 10 -42.06 -25.67 45.34
C LEU A 10 -41.13 -26.44 44.38
N PRO A 11 -41.42 -27.70 43.97
CA PRO A 11 -40.59 -28.39 42.99
C PRO A 11 -40.73 -27.82 41.57
N LEU A 12 -41.91 -27.29 41.21
CA LEU A 12 -42.18 -26.75 39.88
C LEU A 12 -41.45 -25.41 39.64
N ALA A 13 -41.27 -24.59 40.68
CA ALA A 13 -40.51 -23.34 40.62
C ALA A 13 -38.99 -23.56 40.45
N ILE A 14 -38.46 -24.67 40.98
CA ILE A 14 -37.04 -25.04 40.81
C ILE A 14 -36.76 -25.52 39.39
N PHE A 15 -37.68 -26.28 38.77
CA PHE A 15 -37.54 -26.69 37.37
C PHE A 15 -37.71 -25.54 36.37
N LEU A 16 -38.53 -24.54 36.68
CA LEU A 16 -38.71 -23.35 35.82
C LEU A 16 -37.56 -22.34 35.90
N THR A 17 -36.78 -22.33 36.98
CA THR A 17 -35.61 -21.43 37.13
C THR A 17 -34.29 -22.07 36.70
N ALA A 18 -34.21 -23.40 36.68
CA ALA A 18 -33.05 -24.13 36.15
C ALA A 18 -33.12 -24.41 34.63
N GLY A 19 -34.29 -24.15 34.00
CA GLY A 19 -34.60 -24.52 32.62
C GLY A 19 -34.25 -23.49 31.54
N CYS A 20 -33.61 -22.37 31.87
CA CYS A 20 -33.01 -21.48 30.89
C CYS A 20 -31.53 -21.85 30.72
N ILE A 21 -31.26 -23.03 30.15
CA ILE A 21 -29.97 -23.22 29.48
C ILE A 21 -30.00 -22.24 28.33
N ASP A 22 -29.26 -21.17 28.52
CA ASP A 22 -29.06 -20.09 27.57
C ASP A 22 -28.55 -20.72 26.26
N VAL A 23 -29.45 -20.93 25.30
CA VAL A 23 -29.15 -21.56 24.02
C VAL A 23 -28.09 -20.74 23.27
N ASN A 24 -27.97 -19.45 23.58
CA ASN A 24 -26.90 -18.59 23.09
C ASN A 24 -25.54 -18.91 23.73
N LEU A 25 -25.47 -19.23 25.03
CA LEU A 25 -24.24 -19.62 25.71
C LEU A 25 -23.74 -21.01 25.27
N ALA A 26 -24.65 -21.93 24.93
CA ALA A 26 -24.31 -23.21 24.32
C ALA A 26 -23.83 -23.05 22.86
N ARG A 27 -24.41 -22.10 22.11
CA ARG A 27 -24.04 -21.83 20.72
C ARG A 27 -22.67 -21.15 20.61
N GLU A 28 -22.31 -20.27 21.54
CA GLU A 28 -20.96 -19.67 21.61
C GLU A 28 -19.87 -20.70 21.94
N LYS A 29 -20.19 -21.76 22.70
CA LYS A 29 -19.24 -22.85 23.01
C LYS A 29 -19.12 -23.94 21.93
N LEU A 30 -19.97 -23.90 20.90
CA LEU A 30 -20.05 -24.94 19.86
C LEU A 30 -19.52 -24.48 18.50
N LEU A 31 -19.21 -23.19 18.34
CA LEU A 31 -18.47 -22.73 17.17
C LEU A 31 -16.99 -23.06 17.40
N PRO A 32 -16.34 -23.79 16.48
CA PRO A 32 -14.90 -24.04 16.60
C PRO A 32 -14.19 -22.70 16.69
N GLU A 33 -13.28 -22.57 17.67
CA GLU A 33 -12.45 -21.37 17.80
C GLU A 33 -11.68 -21.19 16.49
N GLU A 34 -12.03 -20.16 15.71
CA GLU A 34 -11.26 -19.79 14.53
C GLU A 34 -9.99 -19.07 15.01
N LYS A 35 -8.85 -19.77 14.93
CA LYS A 35 -7.56 -19.17 15.23
C LYS A 35 -7.04 -18.49 13.97
N VAL A 36 -6.93 -17.17 14.00
CA VAL A 36 -6.38 -16.38 12.89
C VAL A 36 -4.92 -16.03 13.17
N THR A 37 -4.02 -16.48 12.31
CA THR A 37 -2.60 -16.09 12.34
C THR A 37 -2.33 -15.09 11.22
N VAL A 38 -1.72 -13.95 11.54
CA VAL A 38 -1.31 -12.93 10.58
C VAL A 38 0.21 -12.92 10.44
N TYR A 39 0.71 -13.03 9.22
CA TYR A 39 2.12 -12.85 8.89
C TYR A 39 2.28 -11.82 7.77
N TYR A 40 3.51 -11.36 7.53
CA TYR A 40 3.79 -10.27 6.61
C TYR A 40 4.89 -10.60 5.63
N THR A 41 4.69 -10.30 4.36
CA THR A 41 5.68 -10.39 3.29
C THR A 41 5.93 -9.01 2.69
N THR A 42 7.14 -8.75 2.21
CA THR A 42 7.42 -7.55 1.40
C THR A 42 7.12 -7.89 -0.05
N GLU A 43 6.27 -7.09 -0.69
CA GLU A 43 5.81 -7.33 -2.05
C GLU A 43 5.97 -6.08 -2.91
N LYS A 44 6.18 -6.29 -4.21
CA LYS A 44 6.12 -5.25 -5.23
C LYS A 44 4.65 -4.89 -5.45
N LEU A 45 4.30 -3.62 -5.21
CA LEU A 45 2.93 -3.12 -5.36
C LEU A 45 2.74 -2.40 -6.71
N ALA A 46 3.73 -1.60 -7.11
CA ALA A 46 3.73 -0.92 -8.40
C ALA A 46 5.16 -0.79 -8.96
N GLU A 47 5.25 -0.71 -10.28
CA GLU A 47 6.49 -0.45 -11.01
C GLU A 47 6.17 0.35 -12.25
N MET A 48 7.03 1.30 -12.56
CA MET A 48 6.93 2.15 -13.73
C MET A 48 8.33 2.40 -14.27
N GLU A 49 8.52 2.09 -15.54
CA GLU A 49 9.73 2.38 -16.29
C GLU A 49 9.31 3.14 -17.55
N TYR A 50 10.08 4.18 -17.87
CA TYR A 50 9.85 4.94 -19.08
C TYR A 50 11.16 5.45 -19.64
N ASN A 51 11.37 5.14 -20.92
CA ASN A 51 12.50 5.58 -21.72
C ASN A 51 12.03 6.69 -22.64
N PHE A 52 12.83 7.74 -22.80
CA PHE A 52 12.47 8.90 -23.62
C PHE A 52 13.70 9.53 -24.27
N THR A 53 13.45 10.29 -25.34
CA THR A 53 14.48 10.95 -26.13
C THR A 53 14.18 12.43 -26.23
N GLY A 54 15.16 13.29 -25.90
CA GLY A 54 15.01 14.74 -26.05
C GLY A 54 14.08 15.40 -25.01
N VAL A 55 13.61 16.61 -25.34
CA VAL A 55 12.83 17.47 -24.43
C VAL A 55 11.35 17.10 -24.54
N GLU A 56 10.84 16.32 -23.60
CA GLU A 56 9.43 15.97 -23.51
C GLU A 56 8.82 16.36 -22.16
N GLN A 57 7.55 16.75 -22.19
CA GLN A 57 6.73 16.74 -20.99
C GLN A 57 6.15 15.33 -20.82
N ILE A 58 6.42 14.72 -19.67
CA ILE A 58 6.02 13.33 -19.40
C ILE A 58 5.05 13.34 -18.23
N ALA A 59 3.91 12.67 -18.39
CA ALA A 59 2.97 12.40 -17.31
C ALA A 59 2.62 10.91 -17.33
N LYS A 60 2.89 10.21 -16.24
CA LYS A 60 2.63 8.77 -16.10
C LYS A 60 2.00 8.47 -14.75
N VAL A 61 1.12 7.48 -14.72
CA VAL A 61 0.39 7.06 -13.52
C VAL A 61 0.37 5.54 -13.46
N ALA A 62 0.62 4.98 -12.27
CA ALA A 62 0.43 3.58 -11.97
C ALA A 62 -0.43 3.45 -10.71
N HIS A 63 -1.39 2.51 -10.75
CA HIS A 63 -2.28 2.25 -9.62
C HIS A 63 -1.90 0.95 -8.93
N PHE A 64 -2.08 0.90 -7.61
CA PHE A 64 -1.84 -0.28 -6.79
C PHE A 64 -2.79 -0.35 -5.60
N LYS A 65 -2.90 -1.54 -5.01
CA LYS A 65 -3.76 -1.77 -3.84
C LYS A 65 -2.91 -1.83 -2.57
N VAL A 66 -3.38 -1.12 -1.54
CA VAL A 66 -2.92 -1.26 -0.15
C VAL A 66 -3.97 -2.05 0.61
N PHE A 67 -3.55 -3.09 1.32
CA PHE A 67 -4.43 -3.99 2.06
C PHE A 67 -4.60 -3.54 3.52
N ASP A 68 -5.75 -3.84 4.12
CA ASP A 68 -5.98 -3.63 5.56
C ASP A 68 -4.85 -4.24 6.41
N GLY A 69 -4.32 -3.44 7.34
CA GLY A 69 -3.23 -3.84 8.22
C GLY A 69 -1.84 -3.79 7.58
N THR A 70 -1.67 -3.22 6.38
CA THR A 70 -0.35 -2.91 5.80
C THR A 70 0.39 -1.92 6.72
N PRO A 71 1.55 -2.27 7.28
CA PRO A 71 2.25 -1.42 8.25
C PRO A 71 3.08 -0.33 7.58
N TRP A 72 3.47 -0.50 6.31
CA TRP A 72 4.17 0.52 5.53
C TRP A 72 4.13 0.24 4.03
N ILE A 73 4.30 1.31 3.26
CA ILE A 73 4.70 1.30 1.85
C ILE A 73 5.95 2.16 1.66
N GLU A 74 6.78 1.79 0.70
CA GLU A 74 8.06 2.40 0.40
C GLU A 74 8.14 2.70 -1.10
N LEU A 75 8.48 3.94 -1.45
CA LEU A 75 8.74 4.39 -2.81
C LEU A 75 10.24 4.63 -3.01
N ARG A 76 10.75 4.03 -4.09
CA ARG A 76 12.07 4.26 -4.64
C ARG A 76 11.94 4.79 -6.05
N TYR A 77 12.88 5.63 -6.45
CA TYR A 77 13.00 6.00 -7.85
C TYR A 77 14.45 6.23 -8.23
N ALA A 78 14.71 6.09 -9.53
CA ALA A 78 15.98 6.37 -10.16
C ALA A 78 15.75 7.04 -11.50
N VAL A 79 16.71 7.86 -11.92
CA VAL A 79 16.77 8.48 -13.24
C VAL A 79 18.15 8.19 -13.80
N LYS A 80 18.23 7.73 -15.06
CA LYS A 80 19.46 7.24 -15.65
C LYS A 80 19.64 7.79 -17.05
N LEU A 81 20.80 8.39 -17.26
CA LEU A 81 21.26 8.74 -18.61
C LEU A 81 21.77 7.45 -19.28
N ASP A 82 21.05 6.97 -20.30
CA ASP A 82 21.31 5.66 -20.89
C ASP A 82 22.35 5.70 -22.00
N GLU A 83 22.26 6.67 -22.92
CA GLU A 83 23.20 6.76 -24.05
C GLU A 83 23.51 8.21 -24.42
N LEU A 84 24.80 8.45 -24.68
CA LEU A 84 25.32 9.66 -25.30
C LEU A 84 25.81 9.32 -26.72
N PRO A 85 25.50 10.14 -27.73
CA PRO A 85 26.14 10.02 -29.03
C PRO A 85 27.66 10.08 -28.88
N ALA A 86 28.36 9.13 -29.51
CA ALA A 86 29.83 9.08 -29.47
C ALA A 86 30.43 10.41 -29.98
N GLY A 87 31.24 11.06 -29.14
CA GLY A 87 31.92 12.32 -29.49
C GLY A 87 31.16 13.61 -29.15
N SER A 88 29.95 13.52 -28.57
CA SER A 88 29.15 14.68 -28.14
C SER A 88 29.07 14.75 -26.61
N PRO A 89 30.07 15.34 -25.91
CA PRO A 89 29.94 15.53 -24.47
C PRO A 89 28.74 16.44 -24.17
N LEU A 90 27.81 15.99 -23.33
CA LEU A 90 26.83 16.88 -22.75
C LEU A 90 27.53 17.85 -21.80
N SER A 91 27.18 19.13 -21.93
CA SER A 91 27.65 20.19 -21.05
C SER A 91 26.82 20.26 -19.77
N SER A 92 25.51 20.00 -19.87
CA SER A 92 24.62 19.83 -18.72
C SER A 92 23.39 18.99 -19.07
N VAL A 93 22.82 18.38 -18.04
CA VAL A 93 21.48 17.78 -18.06
C VAL A 93 20.68 18.41 -16.93
N GLU A 94 19.46 18.84 -17.20
CA GLU A 94 18.55 19.36 -16.20
C GLU A 94 17.24 18.59 -16.30
N ARG A 95 16.82 17.96 -15.20
CA ARG A 95 15.56 17.21 -15.15
C ARG A 95 14.77 17.68 -13.96
N HIS A 96 13.56 18.17 -14.19
CA HIS A 96 12.62 18.51 -13.15
C HIS A 96 11.51 17.47 -13.14
N PHE A 97 11.50 16.64 -12.10
CA PHE A 97 10.43 15.65 -11.90
C PHE A 97 9.64 15.96 -10.65
N THR A 98 8.37 15.63 -10.69
CA THR A 98 7.45 15.65 -9.56
C THR A 98 6.84 14.26 -9.43
N ILE A 99 7.13 13.59 -8.32
CA ILE A 99 6.53 12.29 -8.00
C ILE A 99 5.49 12.49 -6.89
N ARG A 100 4.30 11.94 -7.09
CA ARG A 100 3.20 12.01 -6.12
C ARG A 100 2.68 10.63 -5.76
N LEU A 101 2.40 10.43 -4.47
CA LEU A 101 1.64 9.29 -3.97
C LEU A 101 0.27 9.79 -3.49
N ILE A 102 -0.79 9.22 -4.05
CA ILE A 102 -2.17 9.65 -3.81
C ILE A 102 -2.99 8.46 -3.37
N SER A 103 -3.76 8.63 -2.30
CA SER A 103 -4.74 7.65 -1.84
C SER A 103 -6.11 8.01 -2.40
N ASP A 104 -6.73 7.12 -3.18
CA ASP A 104 -8.05 7.37 -3.78
C ASP A 104 -9.15 7.52 -2.72
N VAL A 105 -8.92 7.01 -1.51
CA VAL A 105 -9.86 7.09 -0.38
C VAL A 105 -9.92 8.50 0.21
N THR A 106 -8.83 9.26 0.14
CA THR A 106 -8.74 10.61 0.72
C THR A 106 -8.66 11.69 -0.34
N GLY A 107 -8.20 11.36 -1.56
CA GLY A 107 -7.79 12.34 -2.56
C GLY A 107 -6.60 13.20 -2.11
N GLU A 108 -5.99 12.89 -0.96
CA GLU A 108 -4.89 13.66 -0.39
C GLU A 108 -3.57 13.24 -1.04
N LYS A 109 -2.81 14.24 -1.48
CA LYS A 109 -1.41 14.08 -1.89
C LYS A 109 -0.59 13.83 -0.63
N VAL A 110 -0.04 12.63 -0.50
CA VAL A 110 0.67 12.22 0.71
C VAL A 110 2.16 12.59 0.63
N VAL A 111 2.71 12.60 -0.59
CA VAL A 111 4.11 12.96 -0.84
C VAL A 111 4.16 13.69 -2.17
N GLU A 112 4.89 14.82 -2.20
CA GLU A 112 5.31 15.49 -3.44
C GLU A 112 6.82 15.73 -3.32
N TYR A 113 7.56 15.32 -4.35
CA TYR A 113 9.01 15.50 -4.37
C TYR A 113 9.44 16.08 -5.70
N THR A 114 10.19 17.18 -5.63
CA THR A 114 10.82 17.82 -6.78
C THR A 114 12.32 17.79 -6.62
N ASP A 115 13.02 17.35 -7.67
CA ASP A 115 14.49 17.35 -7.71
C ASP A 115 15.02 17.97 -8.99
N TYR A 116 16.31 18.26 -8.90
CA TYR A 116 17.16 18.62 -10.02
C TYR A 116 18.28 17.59 -10.13
N VAL A 117 18.33 16.86 -11.23
CA VAL A 117 19.28 15.76 -11.42
C VAL A 117 20.08 15.95 -12.70
N ASP A 118 21.40 16.12 -12.54
CA ASP A 118 22.38 16.39 -13.60
C ASP A 118 23.14 15.14 -14.11
N LYS A 119 22.87 13.97 -13.52
CA LYS A 119 23.55 12.68 -13.80
C LYS A 119 22.61 11.52 -13.49
N THR A 120 23.07 10.28 -13.65
CA THR A 120 22.37 9.12 -13.10
C THR A 120 22.21 9.28 -11.59
N PHE A 121 21.00 9.11 -11.08
CA PHE A 121 20.64 9.33 -9.69
C PHE A 121 19.68 8.26 -9.21
N THR A 122 19.88 7.82 -7.97
CA THR A 122 18.95 6.95 -7.25
C THR A 122 18.63 7.61 -5.92
N LYS A 123 17.35 7.70 -5.57
CA LYS A 123 16.94 8.27 -4.29
C LYS A 123 17.24 7.32 -3.14
N ASP A 124 18.04 7.80 -2.19
CA ASP A 124 18.32 7.15 -0.91
C ASP A 124 18.44 8.23 0.20
N PRO A 125 17.76 8.11 1.36
CA PRO A 125 16.83 7.05 1.75
C PRO A 125 15.53 7.07 0.93
N PRO A 126 14.82 5.92 0.83
CA PRO A 126 13.53 5.85 0.15
C PRO A 126 12.45 6.63 0.91
N LEU A 127 11.37 6.95 0.22
CA LEU A 127 10.21 7.63 0.80
C LEU A 127 9.28 6.58 1.41
N VAL A 128 9.11 6.61 2.73
CA VAL A 128 8.32 5.60 3.47
C VAL A 128 7.06 6.24 4.06
N ILE A 129 5.92 5.60 3.84
CA ILE A 129 4.65 5.94 4.49
C ILE A 129 4.31 4.83 5.47
N MET A 130 4.22 5.19 6.75
CA MET A 130 3.84 4.25 7.82
C MET A 130 2.33 4.19 7.96
N ASN A 131 1.81 2.98 8.22
CA ASN A 131 0.39 2.67 8.39
C ASN A 131 -0.51 3.32 7.31
N PRO A 132 -0.24 3.09 6.01
CA PRO A 132 -1.06 3.63 4.95
C PRO A 132 -2.50 3.14 5.08
N ARG A 133 -3.46 3.99 4.72
CA ARG A 133 -4.87 3.60 4.67
C ARG A 133 -5.07 2.50 3.62
N GLU A 134 -5.91 1.52 3.95
CA GLU A 134 -6.38 0.54 2.98
C GLU A 134 -7.08 1.25 1.81
N GLY A 135 -6.86 0.76 0.59
CA GLY A 135 -7.57 1.24 -0.59
C GLY A 135 -6.75 1.13 -1.86
N ILE A 136 -7.24 1.78 -2.91
CA ILE A 136 -6.48 1.99 -4.13
C ILE A 136 -5.65 3.26 -3.97
N TRP A 137 -4.41 3.17 -4.41
CA TRP A 137 -3.44 4.25 -4.41
C TRP A 137 -2.91 4.42 -5.83
N SER A 138 -2.43 5.62 -6.14
CA SER A 138 -1.69 5.91 -7.35
C SER A 138 -0.30 6.47 -7.02
N VAL A 139 0.65 6.12 -7.89
CA VAL A 139 1.91 6.85 -8.01
C VAL A 139 1.89 7.58 -9.34
N GLU A 140 2.04 8.90 -9.28
CA GLU A 140 2.06 9.79 -10.43
C GLU A 140 3.47 10.36 -10.60
N VAL A 141 3.92 10.43 -11.84
CA VAL A 141 5.20 11.03 -12.20
C VAL A 141 4.94 12.07 -13.28
N GLU A 142 5.31 13.31 -12.99
CA GLU A 142 5.37 14.38 -13.97
C GLU A 142 6.82 14.79 -14.19
N MET A 143 7.26 14.92 -15.43
CA MET A 143 8.53 15.57 -15.77
C MET A 143 8.23 16.83 -16.58
N ASN A 144 8.56 17.97 -16.01
CA ASN A 144 8.27 19.29 -16.57
C ASN A 144 9.60 20.00 -16.85
N GLY A 145 10.16 19.76 -18.03
CA GLY A 145 11.44 20.34 -18.42
C GLY A 145 12.57 19.34 -18.23
N VAL A 146 12.90 18.66 -19.32
CA VAL A 146 14.19 17.98 -19.46
C VAL A 146 15.00 18.78 -20.45
N TYR A 147 16.13 19.34 -20.02
CA TYR A 147 16.98 20.16 -20.87
C TYR A 147 18.36 19.55 -20.98
N TYR A 148 18.83 19.43 -22.22
CA TYR A 148 20.17 18.98 -22.56
C TYR A 148 20.92 20.15 -23.20
N SER A 149 22.13 20.44 -22.75
CA SER A 149 23.00 21.42 -23.41
C SER A 149 24.26 20.75 -23.94
N GLY A 150 24.66 21.10 -25.18
CA GLY A 150 25.84 20.56 -25.84
C GLY A 150 25.68 20.40 -27.37
N PRO A 151 26.75 20.07 -28.11
CA PRO A 151 26.80 20.05 -29.57
C PRO A 151 25.95 18.96 -30.28
N GLY A 152 25.03 18.32 -29.57
CA GLY A 152 23.85 17.69 -30.16
C GLY A 152 24.01 16.24 -30.61
N GLY A 153 23.07 15.43 -30.12
CA GLY A 153 22.53 14.22 -30.74
C GLY A 153 21.30 13.79 -29.91
N GLU A 154 20.55 12.80 -30.39
CA GLU A 154 19.43 12.23 -29.63
C GLU A 154 19.93 11.63 -28.32
N VAL A 155 19.63 12.27 -27.20
CA VAL A 155 19.98 11.79 -25.86
C VAL A 155 18.86 10.88 -25.37
N GLN A 156 19.21 9.65 -24.99
CA GLN A 156 18.29 8.71 -24.38
C GLN A 156 18.42 8.72 -22.87
N ASP A 157 17.28 8.73 -22.21
CA ASP A 157 17.15 8.81 -20.78
C ASP A 157 16.02 7.90 -20.31
N SER A 158 16.08 7.52 -19.04
CA SER A 158 15.08 6.68 -18.42
C SER A 158 14.80 7.08 -16.99
N PHE A 159 13.53 6.94 -16.61
CA PHE A 159 13.15 6.99 -15.22
C PHE A 159 12.51 5.67 -14.79
N PHE A 160 12.77 5.33 -13.54
CA PHE A 160 12.24 4.15 -12.88
C PHE A 160 11.61 4.56 -11.55
N VAL A 161 10.37 4.16 -11.32
CA VAL A 161 9.70 4.28 -10.02
C VAL A 161 9.24 2.90 -9.59
N TYR A 162 9.50 2.58 -8.33
CA TYR A 162 9.19 1.30 -7.73
C TYR A 162 8.53 1.52 -6.37
N VAL A 163 7.37 0.91 -6.17
CA VAL A 163 6.65 0.93 -4.90
C VAL A 163 6.58 -0.48 -4.35
N SER A 164 7.04 -0.66 -3.11
CA SER A 164 6.88 -1.90 -2.35
C SER A 164 6.09 -1.66 -1.08
N GLY A 165 5.54 -2.71 -0.52
CA GLY A 165 4.84 -2.63 0.76
C GLY A 165 4.86 -3.94 1.50
N ARG A 166 4.52 -3.87 2.79
CA ARG A 166 4.49 -5.05 3.65
C ARG A 166 3.08 -5.61 3.76
N VAL A 167 2.78 -6.60 2.95
CA VAL A 167 1.43 -7.13 2.76
C VAL A 167 1.10 -8.14 3.87
N PRO A 168 -0.05 -7.99 4.56
CA PRO A 168 -0.52 -8.96 5.54
C PRO A 168 -1.20 -10.16 4.86
N HIS A 169 -0.86 -11.35 5.33
CA HIS A 169 -1.47 -12.62 4.94
C HIS A 169 -2.12 -13.28 6.15
N ARG A 170 -3.36 -13.77 5.99
CA ARG A 170 -4.15 -14.37 7.07
C ARG A 170 -4.32 -15.86 6.82
N ILE A 171 -3.98 -16.68 7.82
CA ILE A 171 -4.31 -18.11 7.87
C ILE A 171 -5.40 -18.29 8.92
N VAL A 172 -6.51 -18.91 8.51
CA VAL A 172 -7.62 -19.27 9.39
C VAL A 172 -7.57 -20.77 9.64
N GLU A 173 -7.26 -21.16 10.87
CA GLU A 173 -7.34 -22.56 11.30
C GLU A 173 -8.69 -22.77 11.99
N ARG A 174 -9.46 -23.76 11.50
CA ARG A 174 -10.71 -24.20 12.14
C ARG A 174 -10.41 -25.41 13.01
N GLY A 175 -10.59 -25.26 14.32
CA GLY A 175 -10.47 -26.33 15.32
C GLY A 175 -11.60 -27.36 15.27
#